data_AF-A0A816X5T2-F1
#
_entry.id   AF-A0A816X5T2-F1
#
_cell.length_a   1.000
_cell.length_b   1.000
_cell.length_c   1.000
_cell.angle_alpha   90.00
_cell.angle_beta   90.00
_cell.angle_gamma   90.00
#
_symmetry.space_group_name_H-M   'P 1'
#
loop_
_entity.id
_entity.type
_entity.pdbx_description
1 polymer ?
#
loop_
_entity_poly.entity_id
_entity_poly.type
_entity_poly.pdbx_seq_one_letter_code
_entity_poly.pdbx_strand_id
1 'polypeptide(L)'
;MVWLGVCSKGVSPLVIFENGTVDHDRYIKEVLPIALKFGNDMFGNDWTFQQDGARPHTHAKSQEWCAKHFPSFIDKDHWPPNSPDLNPLDYCIWNEFAQLVKWDTVTSKTTLITALKRAAREISQDVVEKSCASWTNRLHRLSQDKGNYIR
;
A
#
# COMPACT_ATOMS: atom_id res chain seq x y z
N MET A 1 -6.25 -9.01 -9.35
CA MET A 1 -5.35 -7.98 -8.77
C MET A 1 -5.75 -7.76 -7.33
N VAL A 2 -4.83 -7.32 -6.46
CA VAL A 2 -5.14 -7.03 -5.06
C VAL A 2 -4.63 -5.65 -4.67
N TRP A 3 -5.17 -5.08 -3.59
CA TRP A 3 -4.65 -3.88 -2.95
C TRP A 3 -4.55 -4.09 -1.44
N LEU A 4 -3.49 -3.54 -0.85
CA LEU A 4 -3.25 -3.44 0.58
C LEU A 4 -2.77 -2.03 0.91
N GLY A 5 -3.11 -1.56 2.10
CA GLY A 5 -2.45 -0.48 2.81
C GLY A 5 -1.70 -1.03 4.01
N VAL A 6 -0.64 -0.33 4.43
CA VAL A 6 0.14 -0.70 5.62
C VAL A 6 0.50 0.56 6.41
N CYS A 7 0.56 0.40 7.73
CA CYS A 7 1.05 1.41 8.66
C CYS A 7 1.77 0.71 9.81
N SER A 8 2.46 1.44 10.68
CA SER A 8 3.19 0.83 11.80
C SER A 8 2.32 -0.01 12.74
N LYS A 9 1.00 0.14 12.75
CA LYS A 9 0.07 -0.63 13.59
C LYS A 9 -0.57 -1.84 12.91
N GLY A 10 -0.25 -2.10 11.64
CA GLY A 10 -0.71 -3.28 10.94
C GLY A 10 -1.03 -3.05 9.46
N VAL A 11 -1.74 -4.02 8.89
CA VAL A 11 -2.10 -4.10 7.47
C VAL A 11 -3.60 -3.89 7.31
N SER A 12 -4.02 -3.18 6.26
CA SER A 12 -5.43 -2.97 5.94
C SER A 12 -6.15 -4.28 5.58
N PRO A 13 -7.49 -4.28 5.57
CA PRO A 13 -8.23 -5.33 4.88
C PRO A 13 -7.74 -5.48 3.42
N LEU A 14 -7.58 -6.74 2.98
CA LEU A 14 -7.20 -7.08 1.61
C LEU A 14 -8.35 -6.81 0.64
N VAL A 15 -8.12 -5.95 -0.35
CA VAL A 15 -9.07 -5.70 -1.44
C VAL A 15 -8.70 -6.60 -2.61
N ILE A 16 -9.70 -7.31 -3.14
CA ILE A 16 -9.52 -8.23 -4.28
C ILE A 16 -10.37 -7.73 -5.44
N PHE A 17 -9.72 -7.41 -6.54
CA PHE A 17 -10.38 -7.03 -7.78
C PHE A 17 -10.58 -8.30 -8.62
N GLU A 18 -11.84 -8.69 -8.78
CA GLU A 18 -12.16 -9.93 -9.48
C GLU A 18 -11.95 -9.86 -11.00
N ASN A 19 -12.20 -8.70 -11.61
CA ASN A 19 -12.18 -8.50 -13.06
C ASN A 19 -11.51 -7.18 -13.44
N GLY A 20 -10.84 -7.17 -14.59
CA GLY A 20 -10.34 -5.97 -15.26
C GLY A 20 -9.19 -5.25 -14.55
N THR A 21 -8.75 -4.15 -15.16
CA THR A 21 -7.85 -3.18 -14.56
C THR A 21 -8.62 -2.28 -13.58
N VAL A 22 -7.89 -1.69 -12.62
CA VAL A 22 -8.44 -0.63 -11.76
C VAL A 22 -8.18 0.69 -12.44
N ASP A 23 -9.25 1.41 -12.77
CA ASP A 23 -9.20 2.81 -13.17
C ASP A 23 -9.42 3.73 -11.97
N HIS A 24 -9.44 5.04 -12.20
CA HIS A 24 -9.62 6.03 -11.14
C HIS A 24 -10.99 5.94 -10.45
N ASP A 25 -12.06 5.66 -11.19
CA ASP A 25 -13.41 5.59 -10.62
C ASP A 25 -13.54 4.37 -9.69
N ARG A 26 -12.99 3.22 -10.10
CA ARG A 26 -12.92 2.03 -9.25
C ARG A 26 -11.99 2.23 -8.07
N TYR A 27 -10.85 2.88 -8.25
CA TYR A 27 -9.94 3.20 -7.16
C TYR A 27 -10.62 4.06 -6.08
N ILE A 28 -11.31 5.13 -6.50
CA ILE A 28 -12.07 6.01 -5.60
C ILE A 28 -13.20 5.26 -4.88
N LYS A 29 -13.91 4.35 -5.57
CA LYS A 29 -15.08 3.65 -4.98
C LYS A 29 -14.69 2.47 -4.10
N GLU A 30 -13.72 1.67 -4.54
CA GLU A 30 -13.39 0.37 -3.96
C GLU A 30 -12.20 0.42 -2.98
N VAL A 31 -11.30 1.41 -3.10
CA VAL A 31 -10.05 1.46 -2.31
C VAL A 31 -10.02 2.61 -1.32
N LEU A 32 -10.18 3.84 -1.79
CA LEU A 32 -9.98 5.03 -0.96
C LEU A 32 -10.84 5.07 0.33
N PRO A 33 -12.11 4.63 0.35
CA PRO A 33 -12.89 4.55 1.58
C PRO A 33 -12.34 3.54 2.59
N ILE A 34 -11.75 2.44 2.12
CA ILE A 34 -11.12 1.42 2.97
C ILE A 34 -9.84 1.99 3.57
N ALA A 35 -9.02 2.67 2.77
CA ALA A 35 -7.83 3.36 3.26
C ALA A 35 -8.18 4.43 4.32
N LEU A 36 -9.21 5.24 4.07
CA LEU A 36 -9.68 6.28 4.99
C LEU A 36 -10.13 5.68 6.32
N LYS A 37 -11.00 4.66 6.26
CA LYS A 37 -11.47 3.98 7.47
C LYS A 37 -10.30 3.36 8.24
N PHE A 38 -9.41 2.66 7.55
CA PHE A 38 -8.26 2.00 8.17
C PHE A 38 -7.32 2.99 8.86
N GLY A 39 -6.95 4.09 8.19
CA GLY A 39 -6.12 5.14 8.78
C GLY A 39 -6.78 5.77 10.01
N ASN A 40 -8.09 6.07 9.92
CA ASN A 40 -8.86 6.63 11.03
C ASN A 40 -8.98 5.67 12.22
N ASP A 41 -9.22 4.38 11.97
CA ASP A 41 -9.27 3.37 13.03
C ASP A 41 -7.92 3.25 13.75
N MET A 42 -6.80 3.43 13.04
CA MET A 42 -5.45 3.24 13.59
C MET A 42 -4.88 4.50 14.27
N PHE A 43 -5.16 5.69 13.74
CA PHE A 43 -4.50 6.94 14.17
C PHE A 43 -5.47 8.11 14.40
N GLY A 44 -6.78 7.90 14.29
CA GLY A 44 -7.74 9.00 14.32
C GLY A 44 -7.49 9.96 13.15
N ASN A 45 -7.17 11.23 13.43
CA ASN A 45 -6.96 12.24 12.41
C ASN A 45 -5.49 12.64 12.22
N ASP A 46 -4.54 11.86 12.76
CA ASP A 46 -3.11 12.18 12.73
C ASP A 46 -2.32 11.16 11.89
N TRP A 47 -2.49 11.24 10.57
CA TRP A 47 -1.80 10.37 9.62
C TRP A 47 -1.79 10.97 8.21
N THR A 48 -0.82 10.53 7.41
CA THR A 48 -0.66 10.94 6.01
C THR A 48 -0.83 9.74 5.08
N PHE A 49 -1.71 9.86 4.09
CA PHE A 49 -1.85 8.86 3.04
C PHE A 49 -0.71 8.97 2.01
N GLN A 50 -0.13 7.84 1.64
CA GLN A 50 0.90 7.74 0.60
C GLN A 50 0.47 6.69 -0.45
N GLN A 51 0.72 7.01 -1.72
CA GLN A 51 0.51 6.11 -2.85
C GLN A 51 1.59 6.38 -3.93
N ASP A 52 1.79 5.42 -4.83
CA ASP A 52 2.73 5.56 -5.95
C ASP A 52 2.13 6.37 -7.11
N GLY A 53 2.92 6.54 -8.17
CA GLY A 53 2.55 7.30 -9.38
C GLY A 53 1.66 6.54 -10.38
N ALA A 54 0.92 5.50 -9.98
CA ALA A 54 0.05 4.78 -10.92
C ALA A 54 -1.05 5.69 -11.51
N ARG A 55 -1.46 5.42 -12.76
CA ARG A 55 -2.46 6.26 -13.48
C ARG A 55 -3.76 6.52 -12.69
N PRO A 56 -4.37 5.54 -12.00
CA PRO A 56 -5.56 5.77 -11.18
C PRO A 56 -5.29 6.69 -9.98
N HIS A 57 -4.08 6.66 -9.43
CA HIS A 57 -3.67 7.46 -8.27
C HIS A 57 -3.46 8.91 -8.69
N THR A 58 -2.75 9.14 -9.80
CA THR A 58 -2.41 10.48 -10.30
C THR A 58 -3.57 11.20 -11.01
N HIS A 59 -4.71 10.52 -11.22
CA HIS A 59 -5.87 11.11 -11.88
C HIS A 59 -6.46 12.25 -11.05
N ALA A 60 -6.90 13.34 -11.71
CA ALA A 60 -7.37 14.56 -11.04
C ALA A 60 -8.46 14.29 -9.99
N LYS A 61 -9.47 13.48 -10.33
CA LYS A 61 -10.54 13.09 -9.39
C LYS A 61 -10.04 12.31 -8.18
N SER A 62 -9.02 11.47 -8.34
CA SER A 62 -8.46 10.70 -7.22
C SER A 62 -7.69 11.63 -6.29
N GLN A 63 -6.89 12.53 -6.86
CA GLN A 63 -6.15 13.55 -6.11
C GLN A 63 -7.10 14.48 -5.34
N GLU A 64 -8.16 14.98 -5.99
CA GLU A 64 -9.20 15.82 -5.36
C GLU A 64 -9.90 15.07 -4.22
N TRP A 65 -10.26 13.79 -4.45
CA TRP A 65 -10.85 12.97 -3.40
C TRP A 65 -9.90 12.84 -2.21
N CYS A 66 -8.63 12.52 -2.44
CA CYS A 66 -7.62 12.37 -1.39
C CYS A 66 -7.48 13.65 -0.57
N ALA A 67 -7.29 14.80 -1.23
CA ALA A 67 -7.14 16.10 -0.60
C ALA A 67 -8.36 16.52 0.22
N LYS A 68 -9.56 16.11 -0.20
CA LYS A 68 -10.82 16.45 0.48
C LYS A 68 -11.11 15.59 1.71
N HIS A 69 -10.70 14.32 1.71
CA HIS A 69 -11.17 13.34 2.71
C HIS A 69 -10.08 12.83 3.66
N PHE A 70 -8.81 12.77 3.23
CA PHE A 70 -7.73 12.35 4.12
C PHE A 70 -7.28 13.51 5.01
N PRO A 71 -6.81 13.24 6.25
CA PRO A 71 -6.28 14.28 7.12
C PRO A 71 -5.03 14.94 6.54
N SER A 72 -4.19 14.13 5.90
CA SER A 72 -3.00 14.55 5.16
C SER A 72 -2.74 13.52 4.04
N PHE A 73 -2.11 13.95 2.95
CA PHE A 73 -1.86 13.13 1.78
C PHE A 73 -0.64 13.64 1.00
N ILE A 74 0.22 12.73 0.54
CA ILE A 74 1.32 13.04 -0.37
C ILE A 74 0.80 13.04 -1.81
N ASP A 75 0.63 14.23 -2.38
CA ASP A 75 0.14 14.37 -3.75
C ASP A 75 1.10 13.83 -4.81
N LYS A 76 0.57 13.71 -6.04
CA LYS A 76 1.29 13.16 -7.19
C LYS A 76 2.59 13.90 -7.54
N ASP A 77 2.75 15.16 -7.10
CA ASP A 77 3.91 15.99 -7.43
C ASP A 77 5.01 15.88 -6.36
N HIS A 78 4.66 15.37 -5.17
CA HIS A 78 5.60 15.17 -4.05
C HIS A 78 6.13 13.73 -3.94
N TRP A 79 5.44 12.73 -4.50
CA TRP A 79 5.96 11.36 -4.54
C TRP A 79 6.91 11.15 -5.74
N PRO A 80 8.18 10.75 -5.53
CA PRO A 80 9.11 10.59 -6.63
C PRO A 80 8.73 9.40 -7.53
N PRO A 81 8.78 9.55 -8.87
CA PRO A 81 8.52 8.45 -9.79
C PRO A 81 9.56 7.34 -9.62
N ASN A 82 9.19 6.11 -9.99
CA ASN A 82 10.09 4.94 -9.98
C ASN A 82 10.83 4.70 -8.65
N SER A 83 10.17 4.94 -7.52
CA SER A 83 10.78 4.85 -6.19
C SER A 83 10.18 3.73 -5.32
N PRO A 84 10.18 2.45 -5.77
CA PRO A 84 9.72 1.33 -4.95
C PRO A 84 10.56 1.17 -3.67
N ASP A 85 11.82 1.61 -3.69
CA ASP A 85 12.72 1.60 -2.53
C ASP A 85 12.25 2.47 -1.36
N LEU A 86 11.26 3.35 -1.60
CA LEU A 86 10.65 4.23 -0.61
C LEU A 86 9.26 3.78 -0.19
N ASN A 87 8.65 2.79 -0.84
CA ASN A 87 7.32 2.31 -0.49
C ASN A 87 7.41 1.04 0.38
N PRO A 88 6.97 1.07 1.65
CA PRO A 88 6.98 -0.11 2.53
C PRO A 88 6.30 -1.34 1.93
N LEU A 89 5.27 -1.13 1.10
CA LEU A 89 4.63 -2.23 0.38
C LEU A 89 5.60 -2.93 -0.57
N ASP A 90 6.36 -2.16 -1.35
CA ASP A 90 7.20 -2.68 -2.43
C ASP A 90 8.51 -3.29 -1.93
N TYR A 91 9.23 -2.62 -1.04
CA TYR A 91 10.54 -3.12 -0.59
C TYR A 91 10.45 -4.22 0.48
N CYS A 92 9.28 -4.52 1.03
CA CYS A 92 9.13 -5.51 2.11
C CYS A 92 7.80 -6.27 2.09
N ILE A 93 6.66 -5.59 2.26
CA ILE A 93 5.41 -6.26 2.62
C ILE A 93 4.90 -7.19 1.51
N TRP A 94 5.06 -6.83 0.23
CA TRP A 94 4.67 -7.71 -0.87
C TRP A 94 5.48 -9.00 -0.93
N ASN A 95 6.78 -8.93 -0.59
CA ASN A 95 7.61 -10.12 -0.50
C ASN A 95 7.17 -11.03 0.67
N GLU A 96 6.97 -10.45 1.87
CA GLU A 96 6.45 -11.20 3.02
C GLU A 96 5.10 -11.86 2.71
N PHE A 97 4.18 -11.09 2.14
CA PHE A 97 2.87 -11.56 1.73
C PHE A 97 2.96 -12.75 0.76
N ALA A 98 3.81 -12.66 -0.26
CA ALA A 98 3.99 -13.74 -1.24
C ALA A 98 4.58 -15.02 -0.62
N GLN A 99 5.46 -14.89 0.38
CA GLN A 99 6.03 -16.04 1.11
C GLN A 99 5.00 -16.74 2.00
N LEU A 100 4.05 -16.00 2.57
CA LEU A 100 2.98 -16.54 3.40
C LEU A 100 1.85 -17.22 2.61
N VAL A 101 1.73 -16.93 1.31
CA VAL A 101 0.75 -17.59 0.45
C VAL A 101 1.12 -19.07 0.31
N LYS A 102 0.20 -19.96 0.72
CA LYS A 102 0.31 -21.40 0.52
C LYS A 102 -0.01 -21.78 -0.93
N TRP A 103 0.96 -21.57 -1.82
CA TRP A 103 0.82 -21.80 -3.25
C TRP A 103 0.47 -23.24 -3.62
N ASP A 104 0.90 -24.22 -2.82
CA ASP A 104 0.58 -25.64 -2.96
C ASP A 104 -0.93 -25.95 -2.83
N THR A 105 -1.67 -25.09 -2.13
CA THR A 105 -3.13 -25.22 -1.96
C THR A 105 -3.95 -24.56 -3.08
N VAL A 106 -3.29 -23.85 -4.01
CA VAL A 106 -3.96 -23.04 -5.03
C VAL A 106 -4.24 -23.87 -6.28
N THR A 107 -5.50 -24.25 -6.47
CA THR A 107 -5.97 -25.03 -7.64
C THR A 107 -7.04 -24.30 -8.46
N SER A 108 -7.55 -23.18 -7.95
CA SER A 108 -8.62 -22.37 -8.53
C SER A 108 -8.51 -20.91 -8.08
N LYS A 109 -9.28 -20.02 -8.73
CA LYS A 109 -9.42 -18.61 -8.30
C LYS A 109 -9.94 -18.52 -6.86
N THR A 110 -10.89 -19.37 -6.48
CA THR A 110 -11.47 -19.38 -5.12
C THR A 110 -10.42 -19.76 -4.08
N THR A 111 -9.64 -20.82 -4.32
CA THR A 111 -8.56 -21.22 -3.41
C THR A 111 -7.44 -20.18 -3.34
N LEU A 112 -7.13 -19.51 -4.46
CA LEU A 112 -6.18 -18.39 -4.49
C LEU A 112 -6.66 -17.26 -3.59
N ILE A 113 -7.91 -16.82 -3.74
CA ILE A 113 -8.51 -15.75 -2.93
C ILE A 113 -8.45 -16.10 -1.44
N THR A 114 -8.77 -17.35 -1.08
CA THR A 114 -8.67 -17.84 0.31
C THR A 114 -7.22 -17.81 0.82
N ALA A 115 -6.26 -18.26 0.03
CA ALA A 115 -4.84 -18.25 0.39
C ALA A 115 -4.32 -16.82 0.58
N LEU A 116 -4.67 -15.89 -0.30
CA LEU A 116 -4.31 -14.47 -0.22
C LEU A 116 -4.90 -13.81 1.04
N LYS A 117 -6.20 -14.03 1.32
CA LYS A 117 -6.85 -13.50 2.54
C LYS A 117 -6.23 -14.06 3.82
N ARG A 118 -5.76 -15.31 3.80
CA ARG A 118 -5.03 -15.90 4.92
C ARG A 118 -3.65 -15.26 5.07
N ALA A 119 -2.86 -15.20 4.00
CA ALA A 119 -1.53 -14.60 4.01
C ALA A 119 -1.55 -13.15 4.53
N ALA A 120 -2.51 -12.33 4.10
CA ALA A 120 -2.62 -10.93 4.56
C ALA A 120 -2.82 -10.81 6.08
N ARG A 121 -3.51 -11.78 6.71
CA ARG A 121 -3.74 -11.81 8.16
C ARG A 121 -2.56 -12.40 8.94
N GLU A 122 -1.67 -13.12 8.26
CA GLU A 122 -0.50 -13.77 8.86
C GLU A 122 0.77 -12.90 8.78
N ILE A 123 0.73 -11.77 8.05
CA ILE A 123 1.83 -10.80 8.05
C ILE A 123 2.07 -10.34 9.48
N SER A 124 3.28 -10.60 9.97
CA SER A 124 3.61 -10.31 11.37
C SER A 124 3.67 -8.81 11.66
N GLN A 125 3.22 -8.43 12.84
CA GLN A 125 3.28 -7.05 13.31
C GLN A 125 4.73 -6.54 13.41
N ASP A 126 5.68 -7.41 13.78
CA ASP A 126 7.11 -7.09 13.84
C ASP A 126 7.69 -6.73 12.46
N VAL A 127 7.33 -7.47 11.41
CA VAL A 127 7.74 -7.16 10.02
C VAL A 127 7.17 -5.80 9.59
N VAL A 128 5.90 -5.54 9.91
CA VAL A 128 5.23 -4.26 9.59
C VAL A 128 5.92 -3.09 10.27
N GLU A 129 6.14 -3.17 11.58
CA GLU A 129 6.79 -2.12 12.36
C GLU A 129 8.20 -1.84 11.85
N LYS A 130 9.01 -2.89 11.63
CA LYS A 130 10.38 -2.75 11.11
C LYS A 130 10.39 -2.15 9.70
N SER A 131 9.47 -2.57 8.84
CA SER A 131 9.32 -2.00 7.49
C SER A 131 9.05 -0.50 7.57
N CYS A 132 8.00 -0.09 8.28
CA CYS A 132 7.64 1.33 8.45
C CYS A 132 8.76 2.15 9.12
N ALA A 133 9.40 1.62 10.17
CA ALA A 133 10.51 2.29 10.85
C ALA A 133 11.74 2.50 9.96
N SER A 134 11.94 1.64 8.95
CA SER A 134 13.06 1.76 8.01
C SER A 134 12.92 2.94 7.02
N TRP A 135 11.71 3.50 6.87
CA TRP A 135 11.40 4.49 5.84
C TRP A 135 12.25 5.76 5.93
N THR A 136 12.41 6.33 7.13
CA THR A 136 13.22 7.55 7.33
C THR A 136 14.69 7.33 7.02
N ASN A 137 15.24 6.16 7.37
CA ASN A 137 16.60 5.79 7.02
C ASN A 137 16.76 5.60 5.50
N ARG A 138 15.76 5.03 4.82
CA ARG A 138 15.76 4.91 3.36
C ARG A 138 15.77 6.28 2.68
N LEU A 139 14.95 7.22 3.14
CA LEU A 139 14.98 8.61 2.66
C LEU A 139 16.34 9.27 2.89
N HIS A 140 16.94 9.07 4.06
CA HIS A 140 18.27 9.58 4.36
C HIS A 140 19.31 9.01 3.40
N ARG A 141 19.32 7.68 3.17
CA ARG A 141 20.23 7.02 2.23
C ARG A 141 20.04 7.51 0.79
N LEU A 142 18.79 7.66 0.35
CA LEU A 142 18.46 8.23 -0.96
C LEU A 142 19.06 9.64 -1.12
N SER A 143 18.93 10.47 -0.08
CA SER A 143 19.49 11.82 -0.08
C SER A 143 21.02 11.80 -0.14
N GLN A 144 21.68 10.93 0.64
CA GLN A 144 23.14 10.77 0.59
C GLN A 144 23.62 10.27 -0.78
N ASP A 145 22.85 9.40 -1.42
CA ASP A 145 23.15 8.86 -2.75
C ASP A 145 22.58 9.73 -3.89
N LYS A 146 22.25 11.01 -3.61
CA LYS A 146 21.81 12.01 -4.60
C LYS A 146 20.64 11.54 -5.48
N GLY A 147 19.73 10.75 -4.91
CA GLY A 147 18.54 10.24 -5.61
C GLY A 147 18.75 8.93 -6.37
N ASN A 148 19.91 8.28 -6.30
CA ASN A 148 20.13 6.96 -6.88
C ASN A 148 19.40 5.85 -6.08
N TYR A 149 19.16 4.72 -6.74
CA TYR A 149 18.54 3.54 -6.14
C TYR A 149 19.28 3.03 -4.91
N ILE A 150 18.51 2.63 -3.90
CA ILE A 150 19.04 2.15 -2.64
C ILE A 150 19.41 0.67 -2.80
N ARG A 151 20.70 0.34 -2.65
CA ARG A 151 21.20 -1.05 -2.64
C ARG A 151 21.03 -1.74 -1.29
#